data_AF-A0A524LEI8-F1
#
_entry.id   AF-A0A524LEI8-F1
#
_cell.length_a   1.000
_cell.length_b   1.000
_cell.length_c   1.000
_cell.angle_alpha   90.00
_cell.angle_beta   90.00
_cell.angle_gamma   90.00
#
_symmetry.space_group_name_H-M   'P 1'
#
loop_
_entity.id
_entity.type
_entity.pdbx_description
1 polymer ?
#
loop_
_entity_poly.entity_id
_entity_poly.type
_entity_poly.pdbx_seq_one_letter_code
_entity_poly.pdbx_strand_id
1 'polypeptide(L)'
;MPRKEADPETGVKVPDPRIAAETRRYWRRNVRVMAVLLAVWAFAGLGCGVLFADALNAFRLGGFPLGFWFAQQGSIVVFVLLVLVYALALNRLDALHHRALERIRGRSAGRDA
;
A
#
# COMPACT_ATOMS: atom_id res chain seq x y z
N MET A 1 40.83 -17.99 1.94
CA MET A 1 39.66 -17.08 2.05
C MET A 1 38.42 -17.98 1.94
N PRO A 2 37.53 -18.04 2.95
CA PRO A 2 36.49 -19.08 3.02
C PRO A 2 35.45 -18.87 1.91
N ARG A 3 35.21 -19.93 1.14
CA ARG A 3 34.14 -20.05 0.14
C ARG A 3 32.81 -19.72 0.81
N LYS A 4 32.02 -18.88 0.16
CA LYS A 4 30.56 -18.96 0.28
C LYS A 4 30.13 -20.26 -0.39
N GLU A 5 30.35 -21.38 0.29
CA GLU A 5 29.78 -22.67 -0.08
C GLU A 5 28.25 -22.48 -0.08
N ALA A 6 27.64 -22.66 -1.24
CA ALA A 6 26.22 -22.84 -1.36
C ALA A 6 25.84 -24.12 -0.60
N ASP A 7 24.83 -24.04 0.25
CA ASP A 7 24.17 -25.20 0.83
C ASP A 7 23.58 -26.06 -0.31
N PRO A 8 24.02 -27.32 -0.50
CA PRO A 8 23.63 -28.14 -1.65
C PRO A 8 22.19 -28.68 -1.57
N GLU A 9 21.53 -28.61 -0.41
CA GLU A 9 20.20 -29.22 -0.19
C GLU A 9 19.03 -28.30 -0.57
N THR A 10 19.29 -27.00 -0.73
CA THR A 10 18.26 -26.05 -1.16
C THR A 10 18.80 -25.22 -2.31
N GLY A 11 18.37 -25.50 -3.55
CA GLY A 11 18.70 -24.70 -4.75
C GLY A 11 18.28 -23.22 -4.70
N VAL A 12 17.91 -22.73 -3.52
CA VAL A 12 17.60 -21.34 -3.21
C VAL A 12 18.91 -20.59 -3.02
N LYS A 13 19.36 -19.89 -4.07
CA LYS A 13 20.46 -18.91 -3.96
C LYS A 13 20.11 -17.90 -2.87
N VAL A 14 20.95 -17.82 -1.83
CA VAL A 14 20.84 -16.81 -0.77
C VAL A 14 20.69 -15.43 -1.42
N PRO A 15 19.57 -14.70 -1.17
CA PRO A 15 19.33 -13.42 -1.81
C PRO A 15 20.48 -12.44 -1.52
N ASP A 16 20.96 -11.75 -2.55
CA ASP A 16 21.99 -10.72 -2.42
C ASP A 16 21.57 -9.73 -1.30
N PRO A 17 22.46 -9.35 -0.37
CA PRO A 17 22.15 -8.39 0.70
C PRO A 17 21.53 -7.07 0.19
N ARG A 18 21.78 -6.68 -1.07
CA ARG A 18 21.12 -5.54 -1.73
C ARG A 18 19.62 -5.78 -1.98
N ILE A 19 19.23 -7.00 -2.32
CA ILE A 19 17.82 -7.41 -2.53
C ILE A 19 17.07 -7.38 -1.20
N ALA A 20 17.68 -7.87 -0.12
CA ALA A 20 17.09 -7.84 1.22
C ALA A 20 16.80 -6.40 1.72
N ALA A 21 17.69 -5.45 1.40
CA ALA A 21 17.49 -4.04 1.73
C ALA A 21 16.31 -3.42 0.95
N GLU A 22 16.16 -3.75 -0.33
CA GLU A 22 15.05 -3.27 -1.17
C GLU A 22 13.69 -3.87 -0.75
N THR A 23 13.63 -5.16 -0.42
CA THR A 23 12.40 -5.81 0.09
C THR A 23 11.93 -5.15 1.39
N ARG A 24 12.85 -4.81 2.30
CA ARG A 24 12.53 -4.13 3.57
C ARG A 24 11.99 -2.71 3.33
N ARG A 25 12.45 -2.04 2.28
CA ARG A 25 11.97 -0.72 1.84
C ARG A 25 10.59 -0.79 1.18
N TYR A 26 10.28 -1.89 0.50
CA TYR A 26 8.97 -2.20 -0.07
C TYR A 26 7.94 -2.52 1.04
N TRP A 27 8.35 -3.32 2.03
CA TRP A 27 7.50 -3.68 3.18
C TRP A 27 7.00 -2.45 3.96
N ARG A 28 7.90 -1.54 4.35
CA ARG A 28 7.52 -0.31 5.08
C ARG A 28 6.51 0.55 4.31
N ARG A 29 6.62 0.55 2.99
CA ARG A 29 5.71 1.28 2.10
C ARG A 29 4.33 0.63 2.08
N ASN A 30 4.28 -0.69 1.93
CA ASN A 30 3.02 -1.42 1.96
C ASN A 30 2.29 -1.25 3.31
N VAL A 31 3.04 -1.32 4.42
CA VAL A 31 2.51 -1.05 5.77
C VAL A 31 1.99 0.38 5.91
N ARG A 32 2.68 1.39 5.37
CA ARG A 32 2.20 2.78 5.40
C ARG A 32 0.89 2.94 4.64
N VAL A 33 0.76 2.26 3.50
CA VAL A 33 -0.46 2.28 2.69
C VAL A 33 -1.63 1.60 3.44
N MET A 34 -1.39 0.43 4.06
CA MET A 34 -2.39 -0.24 4.90
C MET A 34 -2.81 0.63 6.09
N ALA A 35 -1.87 1.31 6.74
CA ALA A 35 -2.15 2.22 7.86
C ALA A 35 -3.00 3.42 7.45
N VAL A 36 -2.76 4.00 6.26
CA VAL A 36 -3.61 5.06 5.70
C VAL A 36 -5.00 4.53 5.40
N LEU A 37 -5.11 3.32 4.83
CA LEU A 37 -6.40 2.70 4.56
C LEU A 37 -7.25 2.55 5.83
N LEU A 38 -6.63 2.05 6.90
CA LEU A 38 -7.24 1.88 8.22
C LEU A 38 -7.63 3.23 8.84
N ALA A 39 -6.76 4.24 8.73
CA ALA A 39 -7.05 5.57 9.26
C ALA A 39 -8.23 6.23 8.55
N VAL A 40 -8.32 6.16 7.22
CA VAL A 40 -9.43 6.73 6.47
C VAL A 40 -10.71 5.90 6.68
N TRP A 41 -10.62 4.58 6.75
CA TRP A 41 -11.75 3.73 7.10
C TRP A 41 -12.33 4.10 8.48
N ALA A 42 -11.46 4.25 9.48
CA ALA A 42 -11.86 4.70 10.81
C ALA A 42 -12.45 6.12 10.78
N PHE A 43 -11.87 7.04 10.00
CA PHE A 43 -12.38 8.40 9.85
C PHE A 43 -13.73 8.45 9.12
N ALA A 44 -13.94 7.61 8.11
CA ALA A 44 -15.19 7.54 7.37
C ALA A 44 -16.33 6.97 8.24
N GLY A 45 -16.06 5.90 8.99
CA GLY A 45 -17.05 5.28 9.89
C GLY A 45 -17.30 6.10 11.15
N LEU A 46 -16.25 6.46 11.90
CA LEU A 46 -16.35 7.10 13.20
C LEU A 46 -16.38 8.64 13.09
N GLY A 47 -15.59 9.21 12.19
CA GLY A 47 -15.52 10.66 11.98
C GLY A 47 -16.77 11.20 11.30
N CYS A 48 -17.05 10.76 10.07
CA CYS A 48 -18.21 11.24 9.31
C CYS A 48 -19.55 10.64 9.78
N GLY A 49 -19.56 9.38 10.20
CA GLY A 49 -20.78 8.68 10.62
C GLY A 49 -21.25 8.97 12.05
N VAL A 50 -20.35 9.39 12.96
CA VAL A 50 -20.69 9.58 14.39
C VAL A 50 -20.37 10.99 14.87
N LEU A 51 -19.13 11.48 14.70
CA LEU A 51 -18.71 12.79 15.20
C LEU A 51 -19.27 13.98 14.40
N PHE A 52 -19.33 13.86 13.08
CA PHE A 52 -19.89 14.89 12.19
C PHE A 52 -21.34 14.63 11.80
N ALA A 53 -21.98 13.60 12.38
CA ALA A 53 -23.34 13.20 12.05
C ALA A 53 -24.34 14.36 12.19
N ASP A 54 -24.23 15.18 13.25
CA ASP A 54 -25.12 16.32 13.48
C ASP A 54 -24.92 17.45 12.47
N ALA A 55 -23.67 17.75 12.11
CA ALA A 55 -23.36 18.75 11.07
C ALA A 55 -23.79 18.28 9.67
N LEU A 56 -23.66 16.98 9.38
CA LEU A 56 -24.10 16.36 8.12
C LEU A 56 -25.62 16.25 8.05
N ASN A 57 -26.31 15.98 9.17
CA ASN A 57 -27.78 15.90 9.21
C ASN A 57 -28.49 17.24 8.97
N ALA A 58 -27.78 18.36 9.08
CA ALA A 58 -28.27 19.67 8.65
C ALA A 58 -28.51 19.71 7.13
N PHE A 59 -27.78 18.89 6.36
CA PHE A 59 -27.97 18.73 4.92
C PHE A 59 -28.80 17.47 4.65
N ARG A 60 -29.82 17.60 3.80
CA ARG A 60 -30.69 16.48 3.41
C ARG A 60 -30.48 16.15 1.94
N LEU A 61 -30.11 14.90 1.65
CA LEU A 61 -30.05 14.40 0.28
C LEU A 61 -31.35 13.64 -0.01
N GLY A 62 -32.17 14.17 -0.94
CA GLY A 62 -33.38 13.46 -1.39
C GLY A 62 -34.42 13.16 -0.30
N GLY A 63 -34.45 13.95 0.79
CA GLY A 63 -35.40 13.78 1.89
C GLY A 63 -34.85 13.06 3.13
N PHE A 64 -33.67 12.43 3.03
CA PHE A 64 -33.04 11.74 4.16
C PHE A 64 -31.82 12.51 4.70
N PRO A 65 -31.51 12.40 6.00
CA PRO A 65 -30.35 13.05 6.59
C PRO A 65 -29.05 12.51 5.98
N LEU A 66 -28.11 13.38 5.60
CA LEU A 66 -26.84 12.97 4.98
C LEU A 66 -25.98 12.07 5.87
N GLY A 67 -26.05 12.26 7.20
CA GLY A 67 -25.38 11.37 8.16
C GLY A 67 -25.89 9.93 8.06
N PHE A 68 -27.19 9.75 7.86
CA PHE A 68 -27.81 8.43 7.69
C PHE A 68 -27.38 7.77 6.36
N TRP A 69 -27.32 8.54 5.27
CA TRP A 69 -26.82 8.05 3.99
C TRP A 69 -25.35 7.60 4.09
N PHE A 70 -24.53 8.34 4.83
CA PHE A 70 -23.13 7.99 5.04
C PHE A 70 -22.96 6.69 5.84
N ALA A 71 -23.80 6.50 6.86
CA ALA A 71 -23.84 5.28 7.66
C ALA A 71 -24.21 4.03 6.84
N GLN A 72 -25.08 4.18 5.83
CA GLN A 72 -25.61 3.05 5.07
C GLN A 72 -24.85 2.77 3.75
N GLN A 73 -24.63 3.80 2.92
CA GLN A 73 -24.05 3.69 1.57
C GLN A 73 -22.73 4.48 1.44
N GLY A 74 -22.51 5.50 2.28
CA GLY A 74 -21.27 6.28 2.21
C GLY A 74 -20.02 5.46 2.52
N SER A 75 -20.10 4.54 3.50
CA SER A 75 -18.98 3.65 3.86
C SER A 75 -18.47 2.83 2.66
N ILE A 76 -19.37 2.26 1.85
CA ILE A 76 -18.96 1.43 0.70
C ILE A 76 -18.36 2.29 -0.43
N VAL A 77 -18.89 3.49 -0.68
CA VAL A 77 -18.32 4.43 -1.67
C VAL A 77 -16.92 4.88 -1.25
N VAL A 78 -16.76 5.23 0.02
CA VAL A 78 -15.45 5.60 0.57
C VAL A 78 -14.49 4.43 0.50
N PHE A 79 -14.94 3.22 0.80
CA PHE A 79 -14.14 2.00 0.66
C PHE A 79 -13.66 1.77 -0.78
N VAL A 80 -14.51 1.93 -1.78
CA VAL A 80 -14.12 1.80 -3.20
C VAL A 80 -13.11 2.89 -3.61
N LEU A 81 -13.33 4.15 -3.20
CA LEU A 81 -12.38 5.24 -3.45
C LEU A 81 -11.02 4.98 -2.80
N LEU A 82 -11.01 4.43 -1.58
CA LEU A 82 -9.81 4.01 -0.87
C LEU A 82 -9.03 2.93 -1.65
N VAL A 83 -9.72 1.92 -2.16
CA VAL A 83 -9.11 0.87 -3.00
C VAL A 83 -8.56 1.44 -4.31
N LEU A 84 -9.25 2.41 -4.92
CA LEU A 84 -8.75 3.07 -6.13
C LEU A 84 -7.47 3.88 -5.84
N VAL A 85 -7.46 4.68 -4.78
CA VAL A 85 -6.28 5.45 -4.35
C VAL A 85 -5.13 4.51 -4.01
N TYR A 86 -5.41 3.40 -3.34
CA TYR A 86 -4.45 2.32 -3.08
C TYR A 86 -3.82 1.82 -4.38
N ALA A 87 -4.63 1.42 -5.36
CA ALA A 87 -4.17 0.85 -6.61
C ALA A 87 -3.28 1.85 -7.38
N LEU A 88 -3.65 3.13 -7.41
CA LEU A 88 -2.87 4.19 -8.04
C LEU A 88 -1.54 4.44 -7.31
N ALA A 89 -1.54 4.43 -5.98
CA ALA A 89 -0.34 4.58 -5.17
C ALA A 89 0.62 3.40 -5.35
N LEU A 90 0.08 2.17 -5.41
CA LEU A 90 0.87 0.96 -5.64
C LEU A 90 1.51 0.98 -7.02
N ASN A 91 0.76 1.34 -8.07
CA ASN A 91 1.29 1.48 -9.43
C ASN A 91 2.46 2.48 -9.51
N ARG A 92 2.38 3.60 -8.78
CA ARG A 92 3.49 4.57 -8.71
C ARG A 92 4.72 3.99 -8.02
N LEU A 93 4.53 3.19 -6.97
CA LEU A 93 5.64 2.55 -6.25
C LEU A 93 6.31 1.48 -7.10
N ASP A 94 5.52 0.66 -7.78
CA ASP A 94 6.01 -0.47 -8.56
C ASP A 94 6.83 0.01 -9.78
N ALA A 95 6.38 1.09 -10.43
CA ALA A 95 7.12 1.76 -11.50
C ALA A 95 8.50 2.28 -11.04
N LEU A 96 8.66 2.65 -9.77
CA LEU A 96 9.94 3.09 -9.21
C LEU A 96 10.87 1.91 -8.89
N HIS A 97 10.30 0.80 -8.42
CA HIS A 97 11.05 -0.39 -8.01
C HIS A 97 11.58 -1.20 -9.20
N HIS A 98 10.80 -1.34 -10.28
CA HIS A 98 11.28 -2.02 -11.50
C HIS A 98 12.49 -1.34 -12.13
N ARG A 99 12.51 -0.01 -12.18
CA ARG A 99 13.66 0.76 -12.70
C ARG A 99 14.92 0.63 -11.85
N ALA A 100 14.76 0.44 -10.54
CA ALA A 100 15.88 0.23 -9.62
C ALA A 100 16.49 -1.17 -9.78
N LEU A 101 15.67 -2.20 -9.98
CA LEU A 101 16.12 -3.57 -10.20
C LEU A 101 16.86 -3.75 -11.53
N GLU A 102 16.40 -3.11 -12.60
CA GLU A 102 17.10 -3.15 -13.90
C GLU A 102 18.51 -2.56 -13.81
N ARG A 103 18.69 -1.46 -13.08
CA ARG A 103 20.01 -0.84 -12.87
C ARG A 103 20.97 -1.74 -12.09
N ILE A 104 20.46 -2.50 -11.11
CA ILE A 104 21.28 -3.42 -10.32
C ILE A 104 21.64 -4.65 -11.17
N ARG A 105 20.67 -5.23 -11.90
CA ARG A 105 20.89 -6.40 -12.75
C ARG A 105 21.85 -6.12 -13.92
N GLY A 106 21.73 -4.96 -14.55
CA GLY A 106 22.65 -4.54 -15.63
C GLY A 106 24.09 -4.29 -15.14
N ARG A 107 24.27 -3.86 -13.89
CA ARG A 107 25.61 -3.59 -13.33
C ARG A 107 26.34 -4.84 -12.84
N SER A 108 25.61 -5.90 -12.48
CA SER A 108 26.20 -7.22 -12.22
C SER A 108 26.61 -7.92 -13.52
N ALA A 109 25.78 -7.85 -14.56
CA ALA A 109 26.10 -8.46 -15.87
C ALA A 109 27.36 -7.88 -16.53
N GLY A 110 27.64 -6.59 -16.34
CA GLY A 110 28.86 -5.94 -16.84
C GLY A 110 30.10 -6.09 -15.94
N ARG A 111 30.00 -6.78 -14.80
CA ARG A 111 31.14 -7.08 -13.91
C ARG A 111 31.69 -8.50 -14.13
N ASP A 112 30.89 -9.36 -14.77
CA ASP A 112 31.21 -10.76 -15.05
C ASP A 112 31.64 -10.98 -16.52
N ALA A 113 31.83 -9.90 -17.31
CA ALA A 113 32.33 -9.88 -18.68
C ALA A 113 33.66 -9.11 -18.75
#